data_AF-A0A0F9DAY6-F1
#
_entry.id   AF-A0A0F9DAY6-F1
#
_cell.length_a   1.000
_cell.length_b   1.000
_cell.length_c   1.000
_cell.angle_alpha   90.00
_cell.angle_beta   90.00
_cell.angle_gamma   90.00
#
_symmetry.space_group_name_H-M   'P 1'
#
loop_
_entity.id
_entity.type
_entity.pdbx_description
1 polymer ?
#
loop_
_entity_poly.entity_id
_entity_poly.type
_entity_poly.pdbx_seq_one_letter_code
_entity_poly.pdbx_strand_id
1 'polypeptide(L)' 'MLLENLKRITALEHHWTQEEVDSITRTGKAMDFKPPTNFEEASMLFGRGEITLEEFEPFKRAKEAEEMSVEP' A
#
# COMPACT_ATOMS: atom_id res chain seq x y z
N MET A 1 26.65 -39.11 -5.18
CA MET A 1 26.30 -38.13 -6.25
C MET A 1 25.00 -37.40 -5.91
N LEU A 2 24.95 -36.71 -4.76
CA LEU A 2 23.75 -35.96 -4.32
C LEU A 2 24.11 -34.66 -3.58
N LEU A 3 25.40 -34.29 -3.55
CA LEU A 3 25.91 -33.07 -2.92
C LEU A 3 26.34 -31.99 -3.93
N GLU A 4 26.40 -32.31 -5.23
CA GLU A 4 26.82 -31.36 -6.26
C GLU A 4 25.67 -30.55 -6.88
N ASN A 5 24.42 -31.00 -6.74
CA ASN A 5 23.25 -30.29 -7.28
C ASN A 5 22.73 -29.14 -6.40
N LEU A 6 23.24 -29.00 -5.18
CA LEU A 6 22.86 -27.90 -4.26
C LEU A 6 23.73 -26.65 -4.40
N LYS A 7 24.73 -26.65 -5.28
CA LYS A 7 25.56 -25.45 -5.58
C LYS A 7 25.00 -24.59 -6.72
N ARG A 8 23.92 -25.02 -7.38
CA ARG A 8 23.30 -24.30 -8.51
C ARG A 8 22.01 -23.55 -8.13
N ILE A 9 21.75 -23.40 -6.83
CA ILE A 9 20.61 -22.61 -6.29
C ILE A 9 21.17 -21.62 -5.28
N THR A 10 22.12 -20.77 -5.67
CA THR A 10 22.55 -19.65 -4.83
C THR A 10 23.36 -18.67 -5.66
N ALA A 11 22.66 -17.71 -6.29
CA ALA A 11 23.13 -16.35 -6.57
C ALA A 11 22.13 -15.67 -7.51
N LEU A 12 20.94 -15.37 -6.99
CA LEU A 12 20.18 -14.19 -7.45
C LEU A 12 20.46 -13.07 -6.44
N GLU A 13 21.74 -12.79 -6.19
CA GLU A 13 22.13 -11.59 -5.47
C GLU A 13 22.08 -10.45 -6.48
N HIS A 14 20.92 -9.81 -6.60
CA HIS A 14 20.82 -8.56 -7.31
C HIS A 14 21.57 -7.51 -6.48
N HIS A 15 22.82 -7.24 -6.83
CA HIS A 15 23.55 -6.10 -6.30
C HIS A 15 22.92 -4.85 -6.92
N TRP A 16 22.03 -4.22 -6.16
CA TRP A 16 21.42 -2.96 -6.53
C TRP A 16 22.53 -1.96 -6.88
N THR A 17 22.46 -1.39 -8.07
CA THR A 17 23.35 -0.31 -8.46
C THR A 17 23.02 0.94 -7.63
N GLN A 18 24.01 1.81 -7.42
CA GLN A 18 23.77 3.05 -6.67
C GLN A 18 22.68 3.91 -7.32
N GLU A 19 22.56 3.86 -8.65
CA GLU A 19 21.52 4.54 -9.41
C GLU A 19 20.10 4.01 -9.10
N GLU A 20 19.95 2.69 -8.93
CA GLU A 20 18.67 2.07 -8.54
C GLU A 20 18.31 2.38 -7.07
N VAL A 21 19.31 2.36 -6.18
CA VAL A 21 19.13 2.78 -4.78
C VAL A 21 18.72 4.25 -4.73
N ASP A 22 19.38 5.12 -5.49
CA ASP A 22 19.06 6.54 -5.56
C ASP A 22 17.68 6.79 -6.18
N SER A 23 17.28 5.99 -7.17
CA SER A 23 15.94 6.04 -7.79
C SER A 23 14.85 5.70 -6.78
N ILE A 24 15.02 4.61 -6.01
CA ILE A 24 14.12 4.24 -4.91
C ILE A 24 14.12 5.30 -3.83
N THR A 25 15.28 5.81 -3.45
CA THR A 25 15.37 6.80 -2.36
C THR A 25 14.76 8.14 -2.78
N ARG A 26 14.83 8.48 -4.08
CA ARG A 26 14.19 9.66 -4.68
C ARG A 26 12.68 9.51 -4.81
N THR A 27 12.18 8.32 -5.18
CA THR A 27 10.72 8.03 -5.22
C THR A 27 10.12 7.84 -3.83
N GLY A 28 10.85 7.21 -2.91
CA GLY A 28 10.44 7.02 -1.51
C GLY A 28 10.41 8.32 -0.70
N LYS A 29 11.15 9.37 -1.11
CA LYS A 29 11.09 10.71 -0.51
C LYS A 29 9.81 11.50 -0.85
N ALA A 30 8.99 11.04 -1.80
CA ALA A 30 7.84 11.78 -2.29
C ALA A 30 6.51 11.01 -2.18
N MET A 31 6.42 10.05 -1.25
CA MET A 31 5.13 9.45 -0.89
C MET A 31 4.67 9.99 0.46
N ASP A 32 4.22 11.24 0.48
CA ASP A 32 3.46 11.82 1.61
C ASP A 32 2.02 11.28 1.66
N PHE A 33 1.69 10.29 0.82
CA PHE A 33 0.39 9.66 0.80
C PHE A 33 0.20 8.82 2.07
N LYS A 34 -0.57 9.36 3.01
CA LYS A 34 -1.07 8.62 4.16
C LYS A 34 -2.45 8.08 3.80
N PRO A 35 -2.65 6.74 3.76
CA PRO A 35 -3.97 6.17 3.55
C PRO A 35 -4.95 6.66 4.63
N PRO A 36 -6.22 6.92 4.28
CA PRO A 36 -7.22 7.31 5.26
C PRO A 36 -7.44 6.19 6.28
N THR A 37 -7.67 6.55 7.54
CA THR A 37 -7.85 5.60 8.65
C THR A 37 -9.28 5.52 9.16
N ASN A 38 -10.13 6.47 8.78
CA ASN A 38 -11.54 6.58 9.16
C ASN A 38 -12.37 7.16 8.01
N PHE A 39 -13.69 7.15 8.17
CA PHE A 39 -14.64 7.61 7.14
C PHE A 39 -14.48 9.09 6.82
N GLU A 40 -14.24 9.94 7.83
CA GLU A 40 -14.10 11.39 7.67
C GLU A 40 -12.88 11.73 6.82
N GLU A 41 -11.73 11.09 7.08
CA GLU A 41 -10.50 11.23 6.29
C GLU A 41 -10.71 10.72 4.85
N ALA A 42 -11.33 9.55 4.69
CA ALA A 42 -11.58 8.99 3.35
C ALA A 42 -12.54 9.88 2.53
N SER A 43 -13.57 10.44 3.17
CA SER A 43 -14.53 11.34 2.54
C SER A 43 -13.87 12.64 2.06
N MET A 44 -12.98 13.21 2.88
CA MET A 44 -12.20 14.40 2.49
C MET A 44 -11.28 14.12 1.29
N LEU A 45 -10.57 12.99 1.30
CA LEU A 45 -9.68 12.61 0.19
C LEU A 45 -10.45 12.30 -1.09
N PHE A 46 -11.60 11.62 -0.98
CA PHE A 46 -12.47 11.33 -2.12
C PHE A 46 -13.04 12.62 -2.73
N GLY A 47 -13.50 13.57 -1.89
CA GLY A 47 -13.99 14.88 -2.35
C GLY A 47 -12.91 15.74 -3.04
N ARG A 48 -11.63 15.50 -2.74
CA ARG A 48 -10.48 16.14 -3.40
C ARG A 48 -9.99 15.38 -4.64
N GLY A 49 -10.51 14.17 -4.89
CA GLY A 49 -10.06 13.28 -5.97
C GLY A 49 -8.70 12.64 -5.70
N GLU A 50 -8.25 12.61 -4.45
CA GLU A 50 -6.97 11.99 -4.04
C GLU A 50 -7.06 10.47 -3.89
N ILE A 51 -8.27 9.93 -3.75
CA ILE A 51 -8.57 8.49 -3.77
C ILE A 51 -9.74 8.21 -4.71
N THR A 52 -9.78 6.98 -5.23
CA THR A 52 -10.83 6.48 -6.12
C THR A 52 -12.09 6.06 -5.37
N LEU A 53 -13.19 5.86 -6.10
CA LEU A 53 -14.42 5.32 -5.52
C LEU A 53 -14.21 3.92 -4.91
N GLU A 54 -13.40 3.08 -5.56
CA GLU A 54 -13.09 1.73 -5.08
C GLU A 54 -12.36 1.75 -3.72
N GLU A 55 -11.49 2.75 -3.52
CA GLU A 55 -10.78 2.96 -2.25
C GLU A 55 -11.69 3.57 -1.16
N PHE A 56 -12.70 4.34 -1.54
CA PHE A 56 -13.64 4.98 -0.61
C PHE A 56 -14.77 4.04 -0.13
N GLU A 57 -15.27 3.15 -0.99
CA GLU A 57 -16.43 2.27 -0.73
C GLU A 57 -16.36 1.44 0.57
N PRO A 58 -15.21 0.86 0.97
CA PRO A 58 -15.10 0.14 2.25
C PRO A 58 -15.42 1.03 3.47
N PHE A 59 -15.00 2.29 3.46
CA PHE A 59 -15.24 3.23 4.54
C PHE A 59 -16.72 3.62 4.61
N LYS A 60 -17.34 3.86 3.46
CA LYS A 60 -18.76 4.15 3.36
C LYS A 60 -19.62 3.01 3.93
N ARG A 61 -19.35 1.77 3.53
CA ARG A 61 -20.05 0.58 4.05
C ARG A 61 -19.86 0.39 5.55
N ALA A 62 -18.65 0.63 6.06
CA ALA A 62 -18.38 0.57 7.49
C ALA A 62 -19.19 1.62 8.26
N LYS A 63 -19.33 2.84 7.73
CA LYS A 63 -20.13 3.91 8.34
C LYS A 63 -21.63 3.60 8.34
N GLU A 64 -22.16 3.11 7.22
CA GLU A 64 -23.56 2.69 7.11
C GLU A 64 -23.89 1.54 8.08
N ALA A 65 -22.97 0.58 8.24
CA ALA A 65 -23.13 -0.51 9.19
C ALA A 65 -23.07 -0.02 10.66
N GLU A 66 -22.20 0.95 10.97
CA GLU A 66 -22.13 1.59 12.28
C GLU A 66 -23.46 2.29 12.60
N GLU A 67 -24.00 3.09 11.68
CA GLU A 67 -25.26 3.81 11.85
C GLU A 67 -26.46 2.88 12.02
N MET A 68 -26.50 1.76 11.29
CA MET A 68 -27.53 0.72 11.47
C MET A 68 -27.40 -0.05 12.79
N SER A 69 -26.20 -0.16 13.37
CA SER A 69 -25.99 -0.87 14.64
C SER A 69 -26.41 -0.09 15.88
N VAL A 70 -26.72 1.21 15.72
CA VAL A 70 -27.13 2.13 16.79
C VAL A 70 -28.66 2.22 16.92
N GLU A 71 -29.45 1.55 16.06
CA GLU A 71 -30.89 1.38 16.26
C GLU A 71 -31.20 0.17 17.16
N PRO A 72 -31.74 0.37 18.39
CA PRO A 72 -32.44 -0.67 19.15
C PRO A 72 -33.88 -0.90 18.65
#